data_AF-A0A5S3WUA9-F1
#
_entry.id   AF-A0A5S3WUA9-F1
#
_cell.length_a   1.000
_cell.length_b   1.000
_cell.length_c   1.000
_cell.angle_alpha   90.00
_cell.angle_beta   90.00
_cell.angle_gamma   90.00
#
_symmetry.space_group_name_H-M   'P 1'
#
loop_
_entity.id
_entity.type
_entity.pdbx_description
1 polymer ?
#
loop_
_entity_poly.entity_id
_entity_poly.type
_entity_poly.pdbx_seq_one_letter_code
_entity_poly.pdbx_strand_id
1 'polypeptide(L)'
;MKPNGVIMAITYRPNDATLAEIERLKTELGIATTSKLLTHLVHAHSDKLVQISTQRAQITEARDELRRNRQIVTDFQQAFSGLMAVGHD
;
A
#
# COMPACT_ATOMS: atom_id res chain seq x y z
N MET A 1 40.03 -18.32 32.09
CA MET A 1 40.08 -17.08 31.27
C MET A 1 38.83 -17.05 30.40
N LYS A 2 37.94 -16.07 30.57
CA LYS A 2 36.76 -15.89 29.70
C LYS A 2 37.14 -14.95 28.55
N PRO A 3 36.73 -15.19 27.30
CA PRO A 3 37.02 -14.28 26.21
C PRO A 3 36.18 -13.01 26.37
N ASN A 4 36.84 -11.86 26.48
CA ASN A 4 36.19 -10.56 26.39
C ASN A 4 35.72 -10.37 24.94
N GLY A 5 34.47 -10.74 24.66
CA GLY A 5 33.82 -10.45 23.39
C GLY A 5 33.67 -8.94 23.24
N VAL A 6 34.54 -8.34 22.43
CA VAL A 6 34.41 -6.94 22.02
C VAL A 6 33.14 -6.85 21.17
N ILE A 7 32.06 -6.28 21.73
CA ILE A 7 30.88 -5.91 20.97
C ILE A 7 31.32 -4.74 20.08
N MET A 8 31.60 -5.04 18.81
CA MET A 8 31.90 -4.02 17.82
C MET A 8 30.61 -3.26 17.53
N ALA A 9 30.45 -2.09 18.14
CA ALA A 9 29.37 -1.16 17.78
C ALA A 9 29.64 -0.68 16.35
N ILE A 10 28.83 -1.14 15.40
CA ILE A 10 28.86 -0.63 14.02
C ILE A 10 28.23 0.77 14.07
N THR A 11 29.07 1.78 14.23
CA THR A 11 28.65 3.17 14.18
C THR A 11 28.41 3.53 12.72
N TYR A 12 27.17 3.45 12.26
CA TYR A 12 26.80 4.04 10.98
C TYR A 12 27.01 5.55 11.04
N ARG A 13 27.92 6.07 10.21
CA ARG A 13 28.10 7.50 9.99
C ARG A 13 27.35 7.86 8.72
N PRO A 14 26.24 8.62 8.79
CA PRO A 14 25.57 9.09 7.60
C PRO A 14 26.53 9.97 6.80
N ASN A 15 26.50 9.86 5.48
CA ASN A 15 27.24 10.78 4.62
C ASN A 15 26.60 12.18 4.63
N ASP A 16 27.32 13.19 4.15
CA ASP A 16 26.88 14.59 4.20
C ASP A 16 25.54 14.81 3.47
N ALA A 17 25.31 14.07 2.37
CA ALA A 17 24.03 14.09 1.64
C ALA A 17 22.87 13.60 2.52
N THR A 18 23.08 12.51 3.28
CA THR A 18 22.07 11.98 4.20
C THR A 18 21.78 12.95 5.33
N LEU A 19 22.81 13.62 5.87
CA LEU A 19 22.64 14.65 6.91
C LEU A 19 21.87 15.86 6.38
N ALA A 20 22.23 16.35 5.18
CA ALA A 20 21.54 17.46 4.53
C ALA A 20 20.05 17.14 4.31
N GLU A 21 19.75 15.93 3.87
CA GLU A 21 18.37 15.47 3.67
C GLU A 21 17.59 15.36 4.99
N ILE A 22 18.22 14.85 6.06
CA ILE A 22 17.60 14.80 7.39
C ILE A 22 17.25 16.21 7.88
N GLU A 23 18.16 17.17 7.72
CA GLU A 23 17.92 18.55 8.15
C GLU A 23 16.87 19.27 7.28
N ARG A 24 16.86 19.00 5.97
CA ARG A 24 15.79 19.46 5.06
C ARG A 24 14.42 18.94 5.51
N LEU A 25 14.30 17.63 5.73
CA LEU A 25 13.05 17.00 6.17
C LEU A 25 12.61 17.49 7.56
N LYS A 26 13.53 17.66 8.50
CA LYS A 26 13.26 18.25 9.81
C LYS A 26 12.67 19.66 9.68
N THR A 27 13.24 20.49 8.81
CA THR A 27 12.81 21.87 8.60
C THR A 27 11.42 21.91 7.96
N GLU A 28 11.21 21.16 6.87
CA GLU A 28 9.94 21.13 6.14
C GLU A 28 8.78 20.59 6.98
N LEU A 29 9.05 19.59 7.82
CA LEU A 29 8.03 18.97 8.68
C LEU A 29 7.93 19.62 10.06
N GLY A 30 8.74 20.63 10.37
CA GLY A 30 8.78 21.26 11.69
C GLY A 30 9.20 20.32 12.83
N ILE A 31 10.05 19.33 12.53
CA ILE A 31 10.47 18.29 13.48
C ILE A 31 11.84 18.61 14.07
N ALA A 32 11.90 18.75 15.40
CA ALA A 32 13.10 19.21 16.09
C ALA A 32 14.26 18.19 16.14
N THR A 33 13.99 16.88 16.08
CA THR A 33 15.03 15.84 16.26
C THR A 33 14.94 14.74 15.22
N THR A 34 16.10 14.16 14.87
CA THR A 34 16.18 13.02 13.95
C THR A 34 15.39 11.81 14.48
N SER A 35 15.40 11.56 15.78
CA SER A 35 14.58 10.50 16.39
C SER A 35 13.08 10.70 16.15
N LYS A 36 12.57 11.92 16.33
CA LYS A 36 11.17 12.25 16.06
C LYS A 36 10.86 12.15 14.56
N LEU A 37 11.81 12.54 13.69
CA LEU A 37 11.66 12.40 12.24
C LEU A 37 11.52 10.92 11.87
N LEU A 38 12.37 10.06 12.41
CA LEU A 38 12.30 8.61 12.16
C LEU A 38 10.97 8.02 12.65
N THR A 39 10.53 8.35 13.87
CA THR A 39 9.22 7.92 14.37
C THR A 39 8.08 8.38 13.45
N HIS A 40 8.11 9.65 13.02
CA HIS A 40 7.11 10.20 12.10
C HIS A 40 7.09 9.43 10.77
N LEU A 41 8.26 9.20 10.15
CA LEU A 41 8.37 8.50 8.88
C LEU A 41 7.92 7.03 8.99
N VAL A 42 8.25 6.35 10.08
CA VAL A 42 7.80 4.97 10.33
C VAL A 42 6.28 4.90 10.47
N HIS A 43 5.68 5.81 11.24
CA HIS A 43 4.22 5.87 11.38
C HIS A 43 3.55 6.19 10.05
N ALA A 44 4.01 7.23 9.34
CA ALA A 44 3.48 7.61 8.04
C ALA A 44 3.59 6.48 7.01
N HIS A 45 4.68 5.71 7.04
CA HIS A 45 4.83 4.53 6.20
C HIS A 45 3.84 3.43 6.56
N SER A 46 3.67 3.13 7.85
CA SER A 46 2.70 2.15 8.34
C SER A 46 1.27 2.53 7.93
N ASP A 47 0.87 3.79 8.11
CA ASP A 47 -0.46 4.28 7.74
C ASP A 47 -0.70 4.16 6.24
N LYS A 48 0.30 4.51 5.42
CA LYS A 48 0.23 4.33 3.96
C LYS A 48 0.09 2.85 3.57
N LEU A 49 0.76 1.93 4.24
CA LEU A 49 0.60 0.50 3.98
C LEU A 49 -0.82 0.02 4.28
N VAL A 50 -1.43 0.50 5.38
CA VAL A 50 -2.83 0.20 5.70
C VAL A 50 -3.76 0.76 4.61
N GLN A 51 -3.57 2.00 4.20
CA GLN A 51 -4.37 2.61 3.12
C GLN A 51 -4.26 1.82 1.80
N ILE A 52 -3.05 1.42 1.40
CA ILE A 52 -2.82 0.61 0.20
C ILE A 52 -3.51 -0.75 0.32
N SER A 53 -3.45 -1.38 1.49
CA SER A 53 -4.13 -2.65 1.74
C SER A 53 -5.65 -2.52 1.59
N THR A 54 -6.24 -1.48 2.18
CA THR A 54 -7.68 -1.19 2.05
C THR A 54 -8.08 -0.92 0.61
N GLN A 55 -7.32 -0.10 -0.11
CA GLN A 55 -7.57 0.18 -1.53
C GLN A 55 -7.50 -1.09 -2.39
N ARG A 56 -6.55 -1.99 -2.11
CA ARG A 56 -6.47 -3.28 -2.80
C ARG A 56 -7.70 -4.15 -2.54
N ALA A 57 -8.20 -4.19 -1.30
CA ALA A 57 -9.41 -4.93 -0.96
C ALA A 57 -10.63 -4.38 -1.72
N GLN A 58 -10.80 -3.05 -1.73
CA GLN A 58 -11.87 -2.37 -2.47
C GLN A 58 -11.82 -2.65 -3.98
N ILE A 59 -10.62 -2.64 -4.57
CA ILE A 59 -10.44 -2.98 -5.99
C ILE A 59 -10.84 -4.44 -6.27
N THR A 60 -10.48 -5.37 -5.39
CA THR A 60 -10.87 -6.78 -5.52
C THR A 60 -12.38 -6.93 -5.45
N GLU A 61 -13.04 -6.29 -4.49
CA GLU A 61 -14.51 -6.30 -4.36
C GLU A 61 -15.20 -5.73 -5.60
N ALA A 62 -14.74 -4.58 -6.09
CA ALA A 62 -15.27 -3.96 -7.31
C ALA A 62 -15.08 -4.85 -8.55
N ARG A 63 -13.96 -5.59 -8.64
CA ARG A 63 -13.72 -6.56 -9.72
C ARG A 63 -14.69 -7.73 -9.65
N ASP A 64 -14.97 -8.25 -8.45
CA ASP A 64 -15.93 -9.33 -8.25
C ASP A 64 -17.36 -8.88 -8.58
N GLU A 65 -17.72 -7.66 -8.20
CA GLU A 65 -19.01 -7.07 -8.56
C GLU A 65 -19.15 -6.91 -10.08
N LEU A 66 -18.12 -6.36 -10.75
CA LEU A 66 -18.11 -6.24 -12.21
C LEU A 66 -18.26 -7.61 -12.89
N ARG A 67 -17.60 -8.65 -12.36
CA ARG A 67 -17.72 -10.03 -12.86
C ARG A 67 -19.14 -10.55 -12.73
N ARG A 68 -19.78 -10.37 -11.56
CA ARG A 68 -21.18 -10.77 -11.34
C ARG A 68 -22.13 -10.03 -12.28
N ASN A 69 -21.96 -8.72 -12.42
CA ASN A 69 -22.81 -7.90 -13.28
C ASN A 69 -22.68 -8.31 -14.75
N ARG A 70 -21.46 -8.64 -15.21
CA ARG A 70 -21.25 -9.20 -16.56
C ARG A 70 -21.99 -10.51 -16.76
N GLN A 71 -21.95 -11.42 -15.78
CA GLN A 71 -22.68 -12.68 -15.86
C GLN A 71 -24.19 -12.45 -15.98
N ILE A 72 -24.76 -11.57 -15.14
CA ILE A 72 -26.19 -11.22 -15.18
C ILE A 72 -26.59 -10.69 -16.57
N VAL A 73 -25.78 -9.81 -17.16
CA VAL A 73 -26.03 -9.28 -18.51
C VAL A 73 -25.98 -10.38 -19.56
N THR A 74 -25.01 -11.30 -19.47
CA THR A 74 -24.91 -12.44 -20.39
C THR A 74 -26.12 -13.37 -20.26
N ASP A 75 -26.55 -13.69 -19.04
CA ASP A 75 -27.71 -14.54 -18.78
C ASP A 75 -28.99 -13.89 -19.33
N PHE A 76 -29.13 -12.58 -19.13
CA PHE A 76 -30.24 -11.81 -19.70
C PHE A 76 -30.24 -11.84 -21.23
N GLN A 77 -29.09 -11.63 -21.86
CA GLN A 77 -28.96 -11.70 -23.32
C GLN A 77 -29.34 -13.08 -23.86
N GLN A 78 -28.89 -14.16 -23.21
CA GLN A 78 -29.23 -15.53 -23.59
C GLN A 78 -30.72 -15.80 -23.46
N ALA A 79 -31.35 -15.42 -22.34
CA ALA A 79 -32.78 -15.59 -22.13
C ALA A 79 -33.60 -14.81 -23.16
N PHE A 80 -33.20 -13.56 -23.44
CA PHE A 80 -33.86 -12.72 -24.44
C PHE A 80 -33.75 -13.32 -25.85
N SER A 81 -32.56 -13.75 -26.26
CA SER A 81 -32.37 -14.44 -27.54
C SER A 81 -33.20 -15.73 -27.64
N GLY A 82 -33.31 -16.49 -26.55
CA GLY A 82 -34.15 -17.68 -26.50
C GLY A 82 -35.63 -17.37 -26.71
N LEU A 83 -36.16 -16.33 -26.05
CA LEU A 83 -37.55 -15.89 -26.23
C LEU A 83 -37.81 -15.43 -27.68
N MET A 84 -36.89 -14.67 -28.26
CA MET A 84 -37.02 -14.19 -29.64
C MET A 84 -36.92 -15.32 -30.67
N ALA A 85 -36.15 -16.38 -30.39
CA ALA A 85 -36.05 -17.54 -31.27
C ALA A 85 -37.33 -18.39 -31.28
N VAL A 86 -38.02 -18.51 -30.13
CA VAL A 86 -39.27 -19.27 -30.01
C VAL A 86 -40.47 -18.52 -30.61
N GLY A 87 -40.43 -17.19 -30.68
CA GLY A 87 -41.50 -16.37 -31.28
C GLY A 87 -41.49 -16.28 -32.81
N HIS A 88 -40.60 -17.00 -33.49
CA HIS A 88 -40.42 -16.94 -34.94
C HIS A 88 -40.81 -18.22 -35.70
N ASP A 89 -41.33 -19.23 -34.99
CA ASP A 89 -42.05 -20.40 -35.52
C ASP A 89 -43.57 -20.21 -35.40
#